data_AF-A0A978U172-F1
#
_entry.id   AF-A0A978U172-F1
#
_cell.length_a   1.000
_cell.length_b   1.000
_cell.length_c   1.000
_cell.angle_alpha   90.00
_cell.angle_beta   90.00
_cell.angle_gamma   90.00
#
_symmetry.space_group_name_H-M   'P 1'
#
loop_
_entity.id
_entity.type
_entity.pdbx_description
1 polymer ?
#
loop_
_entity_poly.entity_id
_entity_poly.type
_entity_poly.pdbx_seq_one_letter_code
_entity_poly.pdbx_strand_id
1 'polypeptide(L)'
;MQTFIRSVERVGAGVFGAIALALTSSVAPALSQQPGDITVFERPSYVGTCRGTEVQLTVFADTSRTRTVGQVPAFSRVTLTGVVGLGLVQLQGPVVGWVDASQLKTNCNPQPPANVCFQVTADELLVRSAPYGTYLFSVFRGDRVFASRPPQRTTTADGRVWMRITSQSRTGWLAETGTGGVGSNLTPCP
;
A
#
# COMPACT_ATOMS: atom_id res chain seq x y z
N MET A 1 49.08 -64.08 -11.24
CA MET A 1 49.16 -65.03 -10.12
C MET A 1 47.80 -65.72 -10.04
N GLN A 2 47.79 -67.01 -10.42
CA GLN A 2 46.80 -68.06 -10.14
C GLN A 2 45.32 -67.89 -10.58
N THR A 3 44.57 -68.87 -11.06
CA THR A 3 44.74 -70.23 -11.62
C THR A 3 43.32 -70.84 -11.66
N PHE A 4 42.92 -71.40 -12.81
CA PHE A 4 42.02 -72.56 -13.07
C PHE A 4 40.56 -72.57 -12.53
N ILE A 5 39.49 -72.75 -13.33
CA ILE A 5 39.06 -73.78 -14.32
C ILE A 5 38.22 -74.96 -13.71
N ARG A 6 36.94 -74.97 -14.11
CA ARG A 6 35.97 -76.07 -14.44
C ARG A 6 35.41 -77.06 -13.40
N SER A 7 34.07 -77.17 -13.40
CA SER A 7 33.25 -78.35 -13.82
C SER A 7 31.75 -77.96 -13.74
N VAL A 8 31.03 -77.70 -14.84
CA VAL A 8 30.25 -78.60 -15.72
C VAL A 8 29.35 -79.59 -14.98
N GLU A 9 28.04 -79.31 -14.99
CA GLU A 9 27.02 -80.33 -15.24
C GLU A 9 25.84 -79.73 -16.01
N ARG A 10 25.22 -80.58 -16.83
CA ARG A 10 24.45 -80.27 -18.03
C ARG A 10 23.05 -80.84 -17.85
N VAL A 11 22.01 -80.02 -17.79
CA VAL A 11 20.60 -80.38 -18.05
C VAL A 11 19.96 -79.06 -18.47
N GLY A 12 19.17 -78.88 -19.52
CA GLY A 12 18.44 -79.72 -20.45
C GLY A 12 17.53 -78.73 -21.19
N ALA A 13 17.16 -79.06 -22.42
CA ALA A 13 16.42 -78.20 -23.33
C ALA A 13 15.10 -77.64 -22.74
N GLY A 14 14.74 -76.43 -23.16
CA GLY A 14 13.45 -75.83 -22.85
C GLY A 14 13.31 -74.44 -23.43
N VAL A 15 13.11 -74.37 -24.75
CA VAL A 15 12.48 -73.22 -25.44
C VAL A 15 11.26 -72.80 -24.65
N PHE A 16 11.04 -71.50 -24.38
CA PHE A 16 9.72 -70.83 -24.46
C PHE A 16 9.85 -69.35 -24.07
N GLY A 17 9.46 -68.48 -25.01
CA GLY A 17 8.70 -67.26 -24.71
C GLY A 17 9.46 -66.07 -24.12
N ALA A 18 9.98 -65.20 -25.00
CA ALA A 18 10.21 -63.81 -24.65
C ALA A 18 8.87 -63.12 -24.33
N ILE A 19 8.70 -62.62 -23.11
CA ILE A 19 7.69 -61.60 -22.78
C ILE A 19 8.48 -60.39 -22.28
N ALA A 20 8.75 -59.45 -23.20
CA ALA A 20 9.26 -58.14 -22.84
C ALA A 20 8.12 -57.35 -22.19
N LEU A 21 8.16 -57.19 -20.86
CA LEU A 21 7.33 -56.25 -20.12
C LEU A 21 7.79 -54.83 -20.45
N ALA A 22 7.13 -54.19 -21.43
CA ALA A 22 7.26 -52.76 -21.65
C ALA A 22 6.57 -52.01 -20.50
N LEU A 23 7.36 -51.55 -19.53
CA LEU A 23 6.92 -50.56 -18.54
C LEU A 23 6.69 -49.24 -19.28
N THR A 24 5.45 -48.97 -19.69
CA THR A 24 5.07 -47.65 -20.19
C THR A 24 4.97 -46.70 -19.02
N SER A 25 6.03 -45.93 -18.78
CA SER A 25 6.02 -44.76 -17.92
C SER A 25 5.03 -43.74 -18.51
N SER A 26 3.80 -43.72 -17.99
CA SER A 26 2.83 -42.68 -18.31
C SER A 26 3.28 -41.38 -17.65
N VAL A 27 4.09 -40.59 -18.37
CA VAL A 27 4.40 -39.21 -18.00
C VAL A 27 3.12 -38.42 -18.25
N ALA A 28 2.29 -38.28 -17.21
CA ALA A 28 1.19 -37.33 -17.25
C ALA A 28 1.79 -35.93 -17.49
N PRO A 29 1.27 -35.12 -18.43
CA PRO A 29 1.68 -33.74 -18.51
C PRO A 29 1.24 -33.07 -17.21
N ALA A 30 2.21 -32.70 -16.37
CA ALA A 30 1.96 -31.74 -15.31
C ALA A 30 1.57 -30.43 -15.99
N LEU A 31 0.27 -30.09 -15.95
CA LEU A 31 -0.18 -28.73 -16.21
C LEU A 31 0.54 -27.86 -15.19
N SER A 32 1.61 -27.21 -15.63
CA SER A 32 2.21 -26.10 -14.92
C SER A 32 1.12 -25.06 -14.74
N GLN A 33 0.54 -24.99 -13.54
CA GLN A 33 -0.27 -23.85 -13.12
C GLN A 33 0.69 -22.66 -13.11
N GLN A 34 0.72 -21.94 -14.23
CA GLN A 34 1.39 -20.65 -14.29
C GLN A 34 0.77 -19.79 -13.19
N PRO A 35 1.57 -19.24 -12.25
CA PRO A 35 1.06 -18.36 -11.21
C PRO A 35 0.19 -17.30 -11.88
N GLY A 36 -1.07 -17.20 -11.46
CA GLY A 36 -2.11 -16.48 -12.20
C GLY A 36 -1.60 -15.14 -12.70
N ASP A 37 -1.56 -14.98 -14.03
CA ASP A 37 -1.12 -13.75 -14.66
C ASP A 37 -1.93 -12.58 -14.08
N ILE A 38 -1.24 -11.59 -13.52
CA ILE A 38 -1.90 -10.39 -13.03
C ILE A 38 -2.43 -9.65 -14.26
N THR A 39 -3.76 -9.54 -14.36
CA THR A 39 -4.41 -8.87 -15.48
C THR A 39 -4.13 -7.37 -15.42
N VAL A 40 -3.48 -6.87 -16.46
CA VAL A 40 -3.24 -5.45 -16.72
C VAL A 40 -4.04 -5.04 -17.94
N PHE A 41 -4.61 -3.84 -17.91
CA PHE A 41 -5.41 -3.29 -19.01
C PHE A 41 -5.04 -1.84 -19.24
N GLU A 42 -5.19 -1.39 -20.48
CA GLU A 42 -4.99 0.00 -20.84
C GLU A 42 -6.31 0.78 -20.70
N ARG A 43 -6.19 2.01 -20.22
CA ARG A 43 -7.26 2.99 -20.18
C ARG A 43 -6.83 4.23 -20.96
N PRO A 44 -7.24 4.35 -22.23
CA PRO A 44 -6.86 5.49 -23.07
C PRO A 44 -7.15 6.84 -22.43
N SER A 45 -8.26 6.97 -21.69
CA SER A 45 -8.64 8.20 -20.98
C SER A 45 -7.68 8.60 -19.86
N TYR A 46 -6.76 7.74 -19.45
CA TYR A 46 -5.78 8.01 -18.39
C TYR A 46 -4.39 8.31 -18.94
N VAL A 47 -4.12 8.03 -20.22
CA VAL A 47 -2.82 8.26 -20.86
C VAL A 47 -2.43 9.73 -20.76
N GLY A 48 -1.26 10.02 -20.21
CA GLY A 48 -0.74 11.38 -20.07
C GLY A 48 -1.55 12.26 -19.11
N THR A 49 -2.57 11.71 -18.44
CA THR A 49 -3.36 12.49 -17.50
C THR A 49 -2.58 12.72 -16.22
N CYS A 50 -2.78 13.91 -15.67
CA CYS A 50 -2.15 14.29 -14.43
C CYS A 50 -3.05 13.96 -13.22
N ARG A 51 -2.41 13.60 -12.12
CA ARG A 51 -3.00 13.31 -10.81
C ARG A 51 -2.17 13.97 -9.71
N GLY A 52 -2.78 14.10 -8.54
CA GLY A 52 -2.13 14.65 -7.35
C GLY A 52 -2.04 13.63 -6.23
N THR A 53 -1.06 13.81 -5.35
CA THR A 53 -0.90 13.02 -4.11
C THR A 53 -1.21 13.87 -2.89
N GLU A 54 -1.76 13.29 -1.83
CA GLU A 54 -1.90 13.95 -0.51
C GLU A 54 -0.99 13.33 0.56
N VAL A 55 -0.46 12.15 0.25
CA VAL A 55 0.45 11.38 1.09
C VAL A 55 1.67 10.99 0.27
N GLN A 56 2.75 10.63 0.94
CA GLN A 56 3.90 10.03 0.26
C GLN A 56 3.47 8.68 -0.34
N LEU A 57 3.79 8.45 -1.61
CA LEU A 57 3.56 7.18 -2.27
C LEU A 57 4.82 6.35 -2.28
N THR A 58 4.67 5.05 -2.03
CA THR A 58 5.69 4.06 -2.37
C THR A 58 5.45 3.61 -3.81
N VAL A 59 6.49 3.66 -4.64
CA VAL A 59 6.42 3.23 -6.04
C VAL A 59 7.02 1.85 -6.18
N PHE A 60 6.27 0.92 -6.75
CA PHE A 60 6.64 -0.47 -6.95
C PHE A 60 7.12 -0.74 -8.38
N ALA A 61 8.01 -1.70 -8.55
CA ALA A 61 8.52 -2.09 -9.86
C ALA A 61 7.44 -2.72 -10.75
N ASP A 62 6.51 -3.45 -10.13
CA ASP A 62 5.51 -4.28 -10.79
C ASP A 62 4.26 -4.40 -9.90
N THR A 63 3.24 -5.08 -10.41
CA THR A 63 1.94 -5.23 -9.75
C THR A 63 1.97 -6.19 -8.56
N SER A 64 3.06 -6.95 -8.34
CA SER A 64 3.22 -7.82 -7.17
C SER A 64 3.54 -7.05 -5.89
N ARG A 65 4.00 -5.79 -6.01
CA ARG A 65 4.38 -4.92 -4.88
C ARG A 65 5.51 -5.47 -4.00
N THR A 66 6.28 -6.44 -4.49
CA THR A 66 7.39 -7.06 -3.74
C THR A 66 8.66 -6.22 -3.77
N ARG A 67 8.85 -5.42 -4.82
CA ARG A 67 10.04 -4.58 -5.02
C ARG A 67 9.67 -3.11 -5.18
N THR A 68 10.27 -2.26 -4.37
CA THR A 68 10.15 -0.80 -4.45
C THR A 68 11.20 -0.22 -5.41
N VAL A 69 10.84 0.83 -6.14
CA VAL A 69 11.73 1.54 -7.07
C VAL A 69 11.91 3.01 -6.71
N GLY A 70 11.09 3.54 -5.81
CA GLY A 70 11.23 4.89 -5.32
C GLY A 70 10.04 5.36 -4.51
N GLN A 71 10.00 6.66 -4.26
CA GLN A 71 8.91 7.32 -3.57
C GLN A 71 8.54 8.60 -4.30
N VAL A 72 7.25 8.95 -4.24
CA VAL A 72 6.76 10.27 -4.64
C VAL A 72 6.34 11.02 -3.37
N PRO A 73 6.86 12.22 -3.10
CA PRO A 73 6.47 12.98 -1.91
C PRO A 73 4.96 13.27 -1.86
N ALA A 74 4.44 13.57 -0.67
CA ALA A 74 3.11 14.13 -0.53
C ALA A 74 2.97 15.44 -1.31
N PHE A 75 1.75 15.78 -1.73
CA PHE A 75 1.46 17.01 -2.46
C PHE A 75 2.24 17.16 -3.77
N SER A 76 2.50 16.03 -4.45
CA SER A 76 3.22 15.99 -5.72
C SER A 76 2.29 15.74 -6.89
N ARG A 77 2.59 16.35 -8.02
CA ARG A 77 1.99 16.03 -9.32
C ARG A 77 2.61 14.74 -9.86
N VAL A 78 1.78 13.84 -10.38
CA VAL A 78 2.20 12.64 -11.11
C VAL A 78 1.48 12.55 -12.45
N THR A 79 2.06 11.83 -13.40
CA THR A 79 1.48 11.58 -14.72
C THR A 79 1.26 10.08 -14.88
N LEU A 80 0.12 9.67 -15.44
CA LEU A 80 -0.21 8.26 -15.66
C LEU A 80 0.20 7.80 -17.07
N THR A 81 0.67 6.56 -17.20
CA THR A 81 0.90 5.96 -18.52
C THR A 81 -0.41 5.56 -19.21
N GLY A 82 -1.49 5.39 -18.44
CA GLY A 82 -2.76 4.81 -18.89
C GLY A 82 -2.88 3.30 -18.62
N VAL A 83 -1.81 2.66 -18.17
CA VAL A 83 -1.80 1.25 -17.81
C VAL A 83 -2.28 1.08 -16.36
N VAL A 84 -3.22 0.16 -16.14
CA VAL A 84 -3.83 -0.08 -14.83
C VAL A 84 -3.91 -1.58 -14.53
N GLY A 85 -3.81 -1.91 -13.24
CA GLY A 85 -3.98 -3.25 -12.69
C GLY A 85 -5.05 -3.25 -11.59
N LEU A 86 -5.19 -4.36 -10.89
CA LEU A 86 -6.16 -4.46 -9.80
C LEU A 86 -5.80 -3.52 -8.64
N GLY A 87 -6.51 -2.38 -8.55
CA GLY A 87 -6.27 -1.35 -7.52
C GLY A 87 -5.00 -0.52 -7.73
N LEU A 88 -4.27 -0.75 -8.82
CA LEU A 88 -2.98 -0.11 -9.11
C LEU A 88 -3.05 0.68 -10.41
N VAL A 89 -2.26 1.75 -10.49
CA VAL A 89 -1.99 2.46 -11.75
C VAL A 89 -0.49 2.61 -11.94
N GLN A 90 -0.06 2.67 -13.19
CA GLN A 90 1.33 2.93 -13.52
C GLN A 90 1.57 4.43 -13.76
N LEU A 91 2.62 4.94 -13.12
CA LEU A 91 3.12 6.30 -13.28
C LEU A 91 4.12 6.37 -14.43
N GLN A 92 3.98 7.41 -15.25
CA GLN A 92 4.97 7.86 -16.23
C GLN A 92 6.04 8.75 -15.56
N GLY A 93 5.69 9.46 -14.49
CA GLY A 93 6.60 10.34 -13.77
C GLY A 93 5.96 10.92 -12.50
N PRO A 94 6.74 11.46 -11.56
CA PRO A 94 8.20 11.70 -11.64
C PRO A 94 9.08 10.47 -11.43
N VAL A 95 8.50 9.39 -10.89
CA VAL A 95 9.14 8.06 -10.79
C VAL A 95 8.28 7.08 -11.57
N VAL A 96 8.89 6.30 -12.46
CA VAL A 96 8.17 5.29 -13.25
C VAL A 96 7.95 4.04 -12.41
N GLY A 97 6.71 3.57 -12.33
CA GLY A 97 6.35 2.36 -11.60
C GLY A 97 4.89 2.36 -11.16
N TRP A 98 4.53 1.46 -10.25
CA TRP A 98 3.15 1.19 -9.84
C TRP A 98 2.84 1.79 -8.47
N VAL A 99 1.66 2.36 -8.32
CA VAL A 99 1.15 2.92 -7.05
C VAL A 99 -0.31 2.52 -6.83
N ASP A 100 -0.75 2.55 -5.57
CA ASP A 100 -2.15 2.34 -5.23
C ASP A 100 -3.03 3.48 -5.79
N ALA A 101 -3.98 3.11 -6.63
CA ALA A 101 -4.86 4.05 -7.34
C ALA A 101 -5.68 4.92 -6.36
N SER A 102 -6.02 4.36 -5.19
CA SER A 102 -6.81 5.02 -4.14
C SER A 102 -6.09 6.20 -3.49
N GLN A 103 -4.77 6.27 -3.60
CA GLN A 103 -3.95 7.36 -3.05
C GLN A 103 -3.84 8.56 -4.01
N LEU A 104 -4.33 8.42 -5.24
CA LEU A 104 -4.30 9.48 -6.24
C LEU A 104 -5.59 10.29 -6.26
N LYS A 105 -5.42 11.60 -6.47
CA LYS A 105 -6.49 12.56 -6.62
C LYS A 105 -6.56 13.05 -8.06
N THR A 106 -7.75 13.47 -8.49
CA THR A 106 -7.98 14.03 -9.83
C THR A 106 -7.43 15.45 -10.00
N ASN A 107 -7.01 16.11 -8.91
CA ASN A 107 -6.42 17.44 -8.98
C ASN A 107 -4.98 17.39 -9.52
N CYS A 108 -4.63 18.39 -10.31
CA CYS A 108 -3.31 18.48 -10.93
C CYS A 108 -2.35 19.44 -10.22
N ASN A 109 -2.83 20.16 -9.24
CA ASN A 109 -2.03 21.06 -8.43
C ASN A 109 -2.28 20.71 -6.97
N PRO A 110 -1.79 19.56 -6.50
CA PRO A 110 -1.90 19.23 -5.10
C PRO A 110 -1.03 20.23 -4.33
N GLN A 111 -1.67 20.97 -3.46
CA GLN A 111 -0.99 21.88 -2.56
C GLN A 111 -1.06 21.23 -1.18
N PRO A 112 0.00 21.35 -0.36
CA PRO A 112 -0.19 21.25 1.08
C PRO A 112 -1.39 22.14 1.42
N PRO A 113 -2.36 21.67 2.20
CA PRO A 113 -3.49 22.51 2.55
C PRO A 113 -2.93 23.81 3.16
N ALA A 114 -3.37 24.97 2.66
CA ALA A 114 -3.01 26.23 3.28
C ALA A 114 -3.34 26.11 4.77
N ASN A 115 -2.38 26.40 5.64
CA ASN A 115 -2.61 26.20 7.07
C ASN A 115 -3.48 27.34 7.60
N VAL A 116 -4.62 27.03 8.20
CA VAL A 116 -5.38 27.97 9.02
C VAL A 116 -4.90 27.89 10.46
N CYS A 117 -4.76 29.05 11.10
CA CYS A 117 -4.31 29.17 12.47
C CYS A 117 -5.51 29.14 13.43
N PHE A 118 -5.38 28.35 14.49
CA PHE A 118 -6.27 28.35 15.64
C PHE A 118 -5.49 28.58 16.93
N GLN A 119 -6.08 29.29 17.87
CA GLN A 119 -5.58 29.44 19.23
C GLN A 119 -6.35 28.53 20.19
N VAL A 120 -5.63 27.83 21.05
CA VAL A 120 -6.20 26.92 22.06
C VAL A 120 -6.85 27.73 23.18
N THR A 121 -8.11 27.42 23.51
CA THR A 121 -8.89 28.12 24.55
C THR A 121 -9.07 27.30 25.83
N ALA A 122 -8.86 25.98 25.79
CA ALA A 122 -8.85 25.12 26.98
C ALA A 122 -7.48 25.17 27.69
N ASP A 123 -7.44 24.85 28.99
CA ASP A 123 -6.19 24.88 29.78
C ASP A 123 -5.14 23.90 29.22
N GLU A 124 -5.58 22.70 28.85
CA GLU A 124 -4.76 21.69 28.19
C GLU A 124 -5.62 20.87 27.22
N LEU A 125 -5.08 20.58 26.04
CA LEU A 125 -5.64 19.60 25.10
C LEU A 125 -4.59 18.55 24.74
N LEU A 126 -5.02 17.30 24.77
CA LEU A 126 -4.20 16.17 24.39
C LEU A 126 -4.27 15.95 22.88
N VAL A 127 -3.13 16.01 22.21
CA VAL A 127 -2.98 15.65 20.81
C VAL A 127 -2.67 14.16 20.69
N ARG A 128 -3.43 13.46 19.84
CA ARG A 128 -3.43 12.00 19.71
C ARG A 128 -3.18 11.54 18.28
N SER A 129 -2.77 10.28 18.10
CA SER A 129 -2.54 9.68 16.77
C SER A 129 -3.82 9.55 15.93
N ALA A 130 -4.96 9.39 16.59
CA ALA A 130 -6.31 9.36 16.04
C ALA A 130 -7.29 9.85 17.13
N PRO A 131 -8.59 10.10 16.83
CA PRO A 131 -9.60 10.28 17.88
C PRO A 131 -9.53 9.15 18.91
N TYR A 132 -9.38 9.49 20.20
CA TYR A 132 -9.14 8.53 21.30
C TYR A 132 -7.89 7.63 21.18
N GLY A 133 -7.02 7.87 20.19
CA GLY A 133 -5.79 7.11 19.99
C GLY A 133 -4.70 7.42 21.01
N THR A 134 -3.51 6.89 20.76
CA THR A 134 -2.32 7.09 21.62
C THR A 134 -2.00 8.58 21.76
N TYR A 135 -1.69 9.00 22.99
CA TYR A 135 -1.19 10.33 23.28
C TYR A 135 0.13 10.60 22.55
N LEU A 136 0.27 11.79 21.98
CA LEU A 136 1.48 12.24 21.31
C LEU A 136 2.15 13.38 22.08
N PHE A 137 1.40 14.43 22.41
CA PHE A 137 1.84 15.63 23.14
C PHE A 137 0.64 16.45 23.60
N SER A 138 0.88 17.45 24.45
CA SER A 138 -0.12 18.41 24.89
C SER A 138 0.09 19.77 24.22
N VAL A 139 -1.02 20.49 24.05
CA VAL A 139 -1.02 21.93 23.75
C VAL A 139 -1.81 22.64 24.83
N PHE A 140 -1.42 23.86 25.18
CA PHE A 140 -1.96 24.60 26.31
C PHE A 140 -2.71 25.85 25.86
N ARG A 141 -3.51 26.41 26.77
CA ARG A 141 -4.21 27.68 26.54
C ARG A 141 -3.27 28.73 25.96
N GLY A 142 -3.68 29.34 24.85
CA GLY A 142 -2.91 30.39 24.17
C GLY A 142 -1.99 29.88 23.07
N ASP A 143 -1.68 28.57 23.02
CA ASP A 143 -0.87 27.99 21.95
C ASP A 143 -1.55 28.15 20.59
N ARG A 144 -0.72 28.33 19.56
CA ARG A 144 -1.15 28.34 18.17
C ARG A 144 -0.98 26.96 17.56
N VAL A 145 -2.06 26.45 17.00
CA VAL A 145 -2.09 25.20 16.23
C VAL A 145 -2.56 25.49 14.81
N PHE A 146 -2.09 24.71 13.86
CA PHE A 146 -2.37 24.92 12.46
C PHE A 146 -3.16 23.74 11.91
N ALA A 147 -4.26 23.97 11.20
CA ALA A 147 -4.98 22.91 10.51
C ALA A 147 -4.94 23.14 9.01
N SER A 148 -5.25 22.11 8.24
CA SER A 148 -5.46 22.22 6.80
C SER A 148 -6.57 23.22 6.46
N ARG A 149 -6.62 23.72 5.22
CA ARG A 149 -7.76 24.49 4.69
C ARG A 149 -8.44 23.71 3.55
N PRO A 150 -9.67 23.18 3.74
CA PRO A 150 -10.45 23.20 4.98
C PRO A 150 -9.86 22.31 6.08
N PRO A 151 -10.16 22.56 7.37
CA PRO A 151 -9.68 21.70 8.44
C PRO A 151 -10.27 20.30 8.34
N GLN A 152 -9.42 19.28 8.46
CA GLN A 152 -9.86 17.89 8.56
C GLN A 152 -10.51 17.65 9.93
N ARG A 153 -11.78 17.23 9.91
CA ARG A 153 -12.58 16.97 11.11
C ARG A 153 -13.27 15.62 11.04
N THR A 154 -13.43 15.00 12.20
CA THR A 154 -14.21 13.78 12.38
C THR A 154 -15.04 13.89 13.64
N THR A 155 -16.30 13.50 13.58
CA THR A 155 -17.19 13.42 14.74
C THR A 155 -17.23 11.99 15.27
N THR A 156 -16.94 11.80 16.55
CA THR A 156 -16.99 10.47 17.19
C THR A 156 -18.37 10.16 17.78
N ALA A 157 -18.59 8.90 18.16
CA ALA A 157 -19.90 8.41 18.64
C ALA A 157 -20.45 9.17 19.85
N ASP A 158 -19.58 9.75 20.67
CA ASP A 158 -19.95 10.60 21.80
C ASP A 158 -20.30 12.05 21.39
N GLY A 159 -20.40 12.33 20.09
CA GLY A 159 -20.74 13.64 19.53
C GLY A 159 -19.58 14.64 19.49
N ARG A 160 -18.40 14.28 19.97
CA ARG A 160 -17.23 15.15 19.98
C ARG A 160 -16.65 15.33 18.58
N VAL A 161 -16.33 16.57 18.21
CA VAL A 161 -15.59 16.88 16.99
C VAL A 161 -14.10 16.86 17.29
N TRP A 162 -13.38 16.06 16.52
CA TRP A 162 -11.92 16.01 16.52
C TRP A 162 -11.39 16.71 15.29
N MET A 163 -10.38 17.54 15.46
CA MET A 163 -9.71 18.23 14.36
C MET A 163 -8.26 17.81 14.27
N ARG A 164 -7.79 17.58 13.04
CA ARG A 164 -6.38 17.30 12.77
C ARG A 164 -5.60 18.60 12.69
N ILE A 165 -4.54 18.70 13.49
CA ILE A 165 -3.70 19.88 13.60
C ILE A 165 -2.22 19.52 13.45
N THR A 166 -1.42 20.56 13.23
CA THR A 166 0.04 20.58 13.27
C THR A 166 0.47 21.62 14.29
N SER A 167 1.36 21.23 15.20
CA SER A 167 2.01 22.10 16.17
C SER A 167 3.45 21.65 16.35
N GLN A 168 4.40 22.58 16.42
CA GLN A 168 5.83 22.28 16.57
C GLN A 168 6.32 21.19 15.58
N SER A 169 5.91 21.27 14.31
CA SER A 169 6.23 20.29 13.25
C SER A 169 5.69 18.86 13.46
N ARG A 170 4.80 18.66 14.45
CA ARG A 170 4.16 17.37 14.72
C ARG A 170 2.67 17.45 14.39
N THR A 171 2.13 16.40 13.80
CA THR A 171 0.71 16.32 13.41
C THR A 171 -0.04 15.31 14.27
N GLY A 172 -1.27 15.63 14.64
CA GLY A 172 -2.17 14.72 15.35
C GLY A 172 -3.60 15.26 15.42
N TRP A 173 -4.42 14.61 16.22
CA TRP A 173 -5.84 14.93 16.44
C TRP A 173 -6.06 15.44 17.85
N LEU A 174 -6.78 16.55 17.98
CA LEU A 174 -7.28 17.05 19.27
C LEU A 174 -8.79 17.23 19.24
N ALA A 175 -9.39 17.28 20.42
CA ALA A 175 -10.82 17.53 20.59
C ALA A 175 -11.11 19.02 20.37
N GLU A 176 -11.75 19.36 19.25
CA GLU A 176 -12.21 20.73 18.98
C GLU A 176 -13.38 21.09 19.89
N THR A 177 -14.23 20.13 20.26
CA THR A 177 -15.38 20.34 21.16
C THR A 177 -15.31 19.43 22.39
N GLY A 178 -16.20 19.66 23.36
CA GLY A 178 -16.53 18.68 24.40
C GLY A 178 -17.39 17.52 23.88
N THR A 179 -17.74 16.60 24.79
CA THR A 179 -18.73 15.54 24.54
C THR A 179 -20.06 16.14 24.09
N GLY A 180 -20.75 15.50 23.15
CA GLY A 180 -22.01 15.98 22.57
C GLY A 180 -21.86 17.18 21.64
N GLY A 181 -20.62 17.55 21.26
CA GLY A 181 -20.36 18.71 20.42
C GLY A 181 -20.44 20.04 21.17
N VAL A 182 -20.41 20.01 22.51
CA VAL A 182 -20.61 21.19 23.35
C VAL A 182 -19.35 22.04 23.41
N GLY A 183 -19.50 23.34 23.16
CA GLY A 183 -18.43 24.34 23.25
C GLY A 183 -17.36 24.21 22.16
N SER A 184 -16.37 25.10 22.19
CA SER A 184 -15.19 25.03 21.33
C SER A 184 -13.94 25.26 22.17
N ASN A 185 -12.98 24.34 22.02
CA ASN A 185 -11.64 24.41 22.63
C ASN A 185 -10.66 25.21 21.77
N LEU A 186 -11.12 25.77 20.65
CA LEU A 186 -10.33 26.52 19.70
C LEU A 186 -11.05 27.79 19.24
N THR A 187 -10.29 28.83 18.93
CA THR A 187 -10.77 30.01 18.21
C THR A 187 -9.86 30.26 17.01
N PRO A 188 -10.35 30.80 15.88
CA PRO A 188 -9.47 31.33 14.84
C PRO A 188 -8.46 32.31 15.45
N CYS A 189 -7.22 32.25 14.99
CA CYS A 189 -6.23 33.27 15.36
C CYS A 189 -6.68 34.66 14.85
N PRO A 190 -6.37 35.75 15.60
CA PRO A 190 -6.57 37.11 15.11
C PRO A 190 -5.70 37.43 13.89
#